data_AF-A0AB37KI69-F1
#
_entry.id   AF-A0AB37KI69-F1
#
_cell.length_a   1.000
_cell.length_b   1.000
_cell.length_c   1.000
_cell.angle_alpha   90.00
_cell.angle_beta   90.00
_cell.angle_gamma   90.00
#
_symmetry.space_group_name_H-M   'P 1'
#
loop_
_entity.id
_entity.type
_entity.pdbx_description
1 polymer ?
#
loop_
_entity_poly.entity_id
_entity_poly.type
_entity_poly.pdbx_seq_one_letter_code
_entity_poly.pdbx_strand_id
1 'polypeptide(L)'
;MKGKTKILIGLSLSGILACSLWVPSQLLYADENKENEEKLEGMSYEDQTGLFLSMDENGNVSYIEPQINDMEDELKKAQSDDATYELKMRRGEDSFTLGEYDSFKEANDAMTRRALYRSVGDVEVYSNGQLLSNSGYSVVNFNTKNDTTDYREVGTGTTGYTFGGYAADAAYLGTESNGKVKFRMAGVTGLVDKKDVQIVPYSDNLTLSHYKVSNGNLYHYVSTGIYNDSTASTQLMGTAPSYLSANKKYYSYDGHYFYTSYGNMIEDYKAGVSKRAVNANQPFYNYYQFLSHRTKTTFTGADLNKRVNDVLNGKTSKMTNAGQYFIDNQNIYSANASLMYGVAINESAWGQSKIANDKNNLFGHGAVDSNPYYGANGYKNVSDSIKYHAEVYVDKGYLDPADWRYFGPHLGDKASGMNVKYASDPYWGEKAAAQSYYLEISSGKDDSSKYTLGIAATNSPINIRKEATTSSDAIYTTGNGSGNTGVTGFPFVIIGEVTGESVNGNTTWYKIQTDGSLNADRTNLDIKRTYDFTHDYGYVNASLINVIQKGNNSTTDNTPAPSPSPEPIPSYKMGDVNGDGKITPADYVKVKNHIMGKSKLTGDSLKAADMNKDGKITPADYVKIKNTIMGK
;
A
#
# COMPACT_ATOMS: atom_id res chain seq x y z
N MET A 1 -2.11 -45.44 -47.73
CA MET A 1 -3.49 -45.84 -47.35
C MET A 1 -3.59 -45.79 -45.83
N LYS A 2 -4.21 -44.74 -45.29
CA LYS A 2 -5.48 -44.75 -44.54
C LYS A 2 -5.47 -45.60 -43.26
N GLY A 3 -5.63 -44.91 -42.13
CA GLY A 3 -6.04 -45.47 -40.85
C GLY A 3 -6.40 -44.35 -39.86
N LYS A 4 -7.59 -43.76 -40.02
CA LYS A 4 -8.26 -42.91 -39.00
C LYS A 4 -9.40 -43.75 -38.42
N THR A 5 -9.44 -43.89 -37.09
CA THR A 5 -10.56 -44.53 -36.37
C THR A 5 -11.35 -43.46 -35.63
N LYS A 6 -12.64 -43.35 -35.97
CA LYS A 6 -13.69 -42.68 -35.18
C LYS A 6 -14.44 -43.77 -34.42
N ILE A 7 -14.77 -43.54 -33.15
CA ILE A 7 -15.78 -44.28 -32.41
C ILE A 7 -16.83 -43.29 -31.88
N LEU A 8 -18.08 -43.72 -31.97
CA LEU A 8 -19.33 -43.01 -31.72
C LEU A 8 -20.18 -43.91 -30.82
N ILE A 9 -20.64 -43.43 -29.66
CA ILE A 9 -21.71 -44.02 -28.82
C ILE A 9 -22.23 -42.83 -27.98
N GLY A 10 -23.50 -42.51 -27.77
CA GLY A 10 -24.79 -43.13 -28.07
C GLY A 10 -25.81 -42.45 -27.14
N LEU A 11 -26.90 -41.91 -27.68
CA LEU A 11 -28.00 -41.26 -26.96
C LEU A 11 -28.98 -42.31 -26.43
N SER A 12 -29.46 -42.14 -25.19
CA SER A 12 -30.75 -42.70 -24.75
C SER A 12 -31.50 -41.66 -23.89
N LEU A 13 -32.81 -41.58 -24.12
CA LEU A 13 -33.76 -40.63 -23.54
C LEU A 13 -34.81 -41.45 -22.77
N SER A 14 -35.12 -41.10 -21.52
CA SER A 14 -36.49 -41.10 -20.93
C SER A 14 -36.48 -40.98 -19.40
N GLY A 15 -37.40 -40.17 -18.85
CA GLY A 15 -37.84 -40.25 -17.45
C GLY A 15 -37.97 -38.93 -16.68
N ILE A 16 -39.10 -38.25 -16.84
CA ILE A 16 -39.50 -37.02 -16.12
C ILE A 16 -40.00 -37.37 -14.70
N LEU A 17 -39.55 -36.66 -13.66
CA LEU A 17 -40.41 -36.20 -12.55
C LEU A 17 -39.80 -34.99 -11.81
N ALA A 18 -40.66 -33.99 -11.57
CA ALA A 18 -40.34 -32.63 -11.17
C ALA A 18 -40.05 -32.45 -9.67
N CYS A 19 -39.23 -31.45 -9.33
CA CYS A 19 -39.39 -30.64 -8.11
C CYS A 19 -38.60 -29.32 -8.18
N SER A 20 -39.34 -28.21 -8.12
CA SER A 20 -39.00 -26.84 -7.67
C SER A 20 -37.64 -26.22 -8.05
N LEU A 21 -37.72 -25.18 -8.88
CA LEU A 21 -36.68 -24.22 -9.22
C LEU A 21 -36.07 -23.55 -7.97
N TRP A 22 -34.80 -23.85 -7.70
CA TRP A 22 -33.89 -23.01 -6.94
C TRP A 22 -32.78 -22.60 -7.91
N VAL A 23 -32.61 -21.30 -8.15
CA VAL A 23 -31.53 -20.78 -9.00
C VAL A 23 -30.37 -20.43 -8.06
N PRO A 24 -29.24 -21.16 -8.06
CA PRO A 24 -28.03 -20.64 -7.45
C PRO A 24 -27.44 -19.60 -8.40
N SER A 25 -27.25 -18.40 -7.88
CA SER A 25 -26.36 -17.39 -8.45
C SER A 25 -25.02 -18.03 -8.82
N GLN A 26 -24.71 -18.07 -10.11
CA GLN A 26 -23.39 -18.42 -10.61
C GLN A 26 -22.37 -17.45 -10.03
N LEU A 27 -21.59 -17.95 -9.07
CA LEU A 27 -20.28 -17.42 -8.73
C LEU A 27 -19.43 -17.48 -10.00
N LEU A 28 -19.03 -16.30 -10.49
CA LEU A 28 -17.95 -16.16 -11.46
C LEU A 28 -16.64 -16.53 -10.75
N TYR A 29 -16.32 -17.82 -10.72
CA TYR A 29 -14.95 -18.26 -10.53
C TYR A 29 -14.22 -18.04 -11.86
N ALA A 30 -13.20 -17.19 -11.84
CA ALA A 30 -12.25 -17.09 -12.93
C ALA A 30 -11.55 -18.44 -13.07
N ASP A 31 -11.68 -19.02 -14.26
CA ASP A 31 -11.09 -20.28 -14.68
C ASP A 31 -9.56 -20.15 -14.71
N GLU A 32 -8.87 -21.21 -14.28
CA GLU A 32 -7.42 -21.32 -14.24
C GLU A 32 -6.83 -21.25 -15.67
N ASN A 33 -6.41 -20.07 -16.12
CA ASN A 33 -5.51 -19.94 -17.26
C ASN A 33 -4.20 -19.27 -16.83
N LYS A 34 -3.14 -20.08 -16.76
CA LYS A 34 -1.74 -19.73 -16.44
C LYS A 34 -1.03 -18.87 -17.51
N GLU A 35 -1.74 -18.08 -18.32
CA GLU A 35 -1.11 -17.30 -19.40
C GLU A 35 -1.49 -15.80 -19.44
N ASN A 36 -2.25 -15.28 -18.48
CA ASN A 36 -2.41 -13.84 -18.34
C ASN A 36 -2.04 -13.43 -16.90
N GLU A 37 -0.75 -13.10 -16.70
CA GLU A 37 -0.40 -12.08 -15.71
C GLU A 37 -1.02 -10.76 -16.20
N GLU A 38 -2.33 -10.58 -15.96
CA GLU A 38 -2.94 -9.26 -16.03
C GLU A 38 -2.31 -8.42 -14.92
N LYS A 39 -1.20 -7.79 -15.30
CA LYS A 39 -0.57 -6.66 -14.66
C LYS A 39 -1.67 -5.72 -14.16
N LEU A 40 -1.94 -5.75 -12.85
CA LEU A 40 -2.47 -4.60 -12.12
C LEU A 40 -1.33 -3.57 -12.09
N GLU A 41 -1.02 -3.03 -13.26
CA GLU A 41 -0.14 -1.89 -13.42
C GLU A 41 -0.93 -0.63 -13.04
N GLY A 42 -0.24 0.31 -12.41
CA GLY A 42 -0.86 1.53 -11.92
C GLY A 42 -1.30 2.40 -13.10
N MET A 43 -2.62 2.52 -13.28
CA MET A 43 -3.37 3.49 -14.08
C MET A 43 -2.55 4.32 -15.09
N SER A 44 -2.48 3.87 -16.35
CA SER A 44 -2.03 4.67 -17.51
C SER A 44 -3.12 5.62 -18.07
N TYR A 45 -2.72 6.53 -18.97
CA TYR A 45 -3.18 7.93 -19.16
C TYR A 45 -3.97 8.18 -20.47
N GLU A 46 -5.31 8.23 -20.43
CA GLU A 46 -6.08 8.98 -21.46
C GLU A 46 -7.24 9.86 -20.90
N ASP A 47 -7.67 9.68 -19.64
CA ASP A 47 -8.95 10.25 -19.16
C ASP A 47 -8.85 11.29 -18.02
N GLN A 48 -7.75 12.04 -17.89
CA GLN A 48 -7.39 12.84 -16.69
C GLN A 48 -7.27 12.00 -15.41
N THR A 49 -7.11 10.68 -15.56
CA THR A 49 -6.86 9.69 -14.50
C THR A 49 -5.37 9.48 -14.27
N GLY A 50 -4.54 9.95 -15.19
CA GLY A 50 -3.11 10.02 -15.07
C GLY A 50 -2.69 11.35 -14.48
N LEU A 51 -2.89 11.51 -13.19
CA LEU A 51 -2.38 12.68 -12.49
C LEU A 51 -1.60 12.16 -11.30
N PHE A 52 -0.36 12.59 -11.18
CA PHE A 52 0.44 12.30 -10.00
C PHE A 52 -0.20 12.98 -8.80
N LEU A 53 -0.31 12.23 -7.71
CA LEU A 53 -0.68 12.80 -6.43
C LEU A 53 0.51 13.59 -5.87
N SER A 54 0.45 14.91 -5.98
CA SER A 54 1.31 15.80 -5.23
C SER A 54 0.61 16.22 -3.94
N MET A 55 1.32 16.15 -2.83
CA MET A 55 0.81 16.56 -1.53
C MET A 55 1.69 17.68 -0.99
N ASP A 56 1.09 18.73 -0.44
CA ASP A 56 1.83 19.79 0.26
C ASP A 56 2.06 19.42 1.74
N GLU A 57 2.82 20.25 2.46
CA GLU A 57 3.10 20.06 3.90
C GLU A 57 1.83 20.02 4.79
N ASN A 58 0.71 20.58 4.32
CA ASN A 58 -0.58 20.60 5.02
C ASN A 58 -1.45 19.37 4.69
N GLY A 59 -0.97 18.50 3.80
CA GLY A 59 -1.67 17.31 3.37
C GLY A 59 -2.75 17.59 2.33
N ASN A 60 -2.74 18.77 1.72
CA ASN A 60 -3.62 19.06 0.60
C ASN A 60 -3.10 18.32 -0.62
N VAL A 61 -3.99 17.58 -1.27
CA VAL A 61 -3.64 16.86 -2.48
C VAL A 61 -3.99 17.70 -3.69
N SER A 62 -3.07 17.76 -4.62
CA SER A 62 -3.30 18.22 -5.98
C SER A 62 -2.88 17.14 -6.96
N TYR A 63 -3.68 17.00 -8.00
CA TYR A 63 -3.33 16.21 -9.15
C TYR A 63 -2.46 17.08 -10.07
N ILE A 64 -1.25 16.62 -10.36
CA ILE A 64 -0.36 17.29 -11.30
C ILE A 64 -0.02 16.35 -12.45
N GLU A 65 0.10 16.90 -13.65
CA GLU A 65 0.68 16.15 -14.77
C GLU A 65 2.19 16.01 -14.50
N PRO A 66 2.70 14.77 -14.44
CA PRO A 66 4.12 14.57 -14.24
C PRO A 66 4.88 15.18 -15.41
N GLN A 67 5.90 15.98 -15.12
CA GLN A 67 6.80 16.50 -16.14
C GLN A 67 7.69 15.35 -16.60
N ILE A 68 7.49 14.84 -17.81
CA ILE A 68 8.25 13.71 -18.34
C ILE A 68 9.41 14.21 -19.19
N ASN A 69 10.62 13.75 -18.85
CA ASN A 69 11.80 13.95 -19.68
C ASN A 69 11.96 12.73 -20.59
N ASP A 70 11.39 12.78 -21.79
CA ASP A 70 11.51 11.68 -22.74
C ASP A 70 12.93 11.62 -23.33
N MET A 71 13.67 10.57 -22.95
CA MET A 71 15.05 10.30 -23.37
C MET A 71 15.18 8.90 -23.99
N GLU A 72 14.07 8.23 -24.28
CA GLU A 72 14.07 6.80 -24.59
C GLU A 72 14.91 6.49 -25.84
N ASP A 73 14.79 7.33 -26.88
CA ASP A 73 15.56 7.20 -28.12
C ASP A 73 17.06 7.42 -27.91
N GLU A 74 17.44 8.37 -27.06
CA GLU A 74 18.86 8.65 -26.76
C GLU A 74 19.50 7.50 -25.99
N LEU A 75 18.78 6.98 -24.99
CA LEU A 75 19.24 5.85 -24.17
C LEU A 75 19.34 4.56 -25.00
N LYS A 76 18.41 4.32 -25.94
CA LYS A 76 18.47 3.20 -26.89
C LYS A 76 19.68 3.33 -27.84
N LYS A 77 19.92 4.52 -28.39
CA LYS A 77 21.07 4.77 -29.29
C LYS A 77 22.41 4.53 -28.61
N ALA A 78 22.56 4.85 -27.34
CA ALA A 78 23.80 4.61 -26.58
C ALA A 78 24.14 3.12 -26.36
N GLN A 79 23.32 2.21 -26.88
CA GLN A 79 23.41 0.79 -26.63
C GLN A 79 23.19 -0.05 -27.90
N SER A 80 23.28 0.58 -29.07
CA SER A 80 23.21 -0.12 -30.36
C SER A 80 24.36 -1.13 -30.52
N ASP A 81 24.16 -2.13 -31.39
CA ASP A 81 25.19 -3.15 -31.66
C ASP A 81 26.51 -2.56 -32.20
N ASP A 82 26.47 -1.40 -32.87
CA ASP A 82 27.64 -0.68 -33.38
C ASP A 82 28.26 0.32 -32.37
N ALA A 83 27.84 0.28 -31.11
CA ALA A 83 28.26 1.26 -30.11
C ALA A 83 29.70 1.02 -29.62
N THR A 84 30.55 2.04 -29.72
CA THR A 84 31.87 2.06 -29.05
C THR A 84 31.71 2.53 -27.60
N TYR A 85 32.48 1.92 -26.70
CA TYR A 85 32.49 2.25 -25.27
C TYR A 85 33.77 2.98 -24.90
N GLU A 86 33.63 4.25 -24.52
CA GLU A 86 34.75 5.11 -24.15
C GLU A 86 34.96 5.08 -22.63
N LEU A 87 36.14 4.67 -22.20
CA LEU A 87 36.57 4.86 -20.82
C LEU A 87 37.22 6.24 -20.70
N LYS A 88 36.62 7.12 -19.91
CA LYS A 88 37.11 8.47 -19.67
C LYS A 88 37.64 8.63 -18.26
N MET A 89 38.61 9.51 -18.11
CA MET A 89 39.10 10.01 -16.83
C MET A 89 38.68 11.47 -16.67
N ARG A 90 38.07 11.79 -15.53
CA ARG A 90 37.70 13.16 -15.19
C ARG A 90 38.81 13.83 -14.38
N ARG A 91 39.12 15.09 -14.69
CA ARG A 91 40.09 15.91 -13.96
C ARG A 91 39.58 17.35 -13.86
N GLY A 92 38.84 17.66 -12.80
CA GLY A 92 38.11 18.92 -12.70
C GLY A 92 36.94 18.95 -13.68
N GLU A 93 36.92 19.97 -14.54
CA GLU A 93 35.92 20.11 -15.62
C GLU A 93 36.32 19.35 -16.91
N ASP A 94 37.59 18.97 -17.04
CA ASP A 94 38.10 18.28 -18.22
C ASP A 94 37.87 16.76 -18.15
N SER A 95 37.71 16.13 -19.32
CA SER A 95 37.68 14.67 -19.47
C SER A 95 38.64 14.21 -20.55
N PHE A 96 39.29 13.06 -20.33
CA PHE A 96 40.27 12.47 -21.23
C PHE A 96 39.93 11.00 -21.50
N THR A 97 39.89 10.58 -22.77
CA THR A 97 39.71 9.18 -23.13
C THR A 97 40.96 8.36 -22.77
N LEU A 98 40.79 7.38 -21.90
CA LEU A 98 41.81 6.41 -21.49
C LEU A 98 41.86 5.17 -22.39
N GLY A 99 40.77 4.90 -23.12
CA GLY A 99 40.66 3.78 -24.04
C GLY A 99 39.26 3.65 -24.60
N GLU A 100 39.17 2.99 -25.74
CA GLU A 100 37.93 2.60 -26.42
C GLU A 100 37.83 1.07 -26.41
N TYR A 101 36.61 0.58 -26.30
CA TYR A 101 36.31 -0.83 -26.15
C TYR A 101 35.11 -1.21 -27.03
N ASP A 102 35.12 -2.44 -27.55
CA ASP A 102 34.04 -2.97 -28.39
C ASP A 102 32.85 -3.46 -27.55
N SER A 103 33.03 -3.60 -26.23
CA SER A 103 31.96 -4.04 -25.33
C SER A 103 31.91 -3.25 -24.03
N PHE A 104 30.68 -3.05 -23.53
CA PHE A 104 30.44 -2.43 -22.23
C PHE A 104 31.17 -3.16 -21.10
N LYS A 105 31.15 -4.49 -21.14
CA LYS A 105 31.76 -5.33 -20.11
C LYS A 105 33.25 -5.05 -20.00
N GLU A 106 33.96 -5.00 -21.12
CA GLU A 106 35.41 -4.72 -21.12
C GLU A 106 35.71 -3.31 -20.61
N ALA A 107 34.95 -2.30 -21.05
CA ALA A 107 35.09 -0.94 -20.57
C ALA A 107 34.84 -0.83 -19.05
N ASN A 108 33.78 -1.48 -18.55
CA ASN A 108 33.40 -1.45 -17.13
C ASN A 108 34.39 -2.24 -16.24
N ASP A 109 34.89 -3.38 -16.72
CA ASP A 109 35.94 -4.15 -16.04
C ASP A 109 37.25 -3.31 -15.99
N ALA A 110 37.56 -2.58 -17.06
CA ALA A 110 38.73 -1.72 -17.14
C ALA A 110 38.60 -0.44 -16.30
N MET A 111 37.38 0.10 -16.16
CA MET A 111 37.04 1.16 -15.21
C MET A 111 37.25 0.69 -13.78
N THR A 112 36.63 -0.44 -13.40
CA THR A 112 36.68 -1.00 -12.05
C THR A 112 38.12 -1.25 -11.58
N ARG A 113 38.96 -1.85 -12.45
CA ARG A 113 40.39 -2.03 -12.14
C ARG A 113 41.13 -0.73 -11.89
N ARG A 114 40.82 0.33 -12.65
CA ARG A 114 41.48 1.64 -12.52
C ARG A 114 40.98 2.41 -11.29
N ALA A 115 39.70 2.27 -10.94
CA ALA A 115 39.11 2.91 -9.78
C ALA A 115 39.78 2.49 -8.46
N LEU A 116 40.33 1.27 -8.38
CA LEU A 116 41.06 0.76 -7.20
C LEU A 116 42.32 1.56 -6.83
N TYR A 117 42.93 2.25 -7.80
CA TYR A 117 44.18 2.99 -7.63
C TYR A 117 44.01 4.50 -7.79
N ARG A 118 42.76 4.99 -7.76
CA ARG A 118 42.38 6.36 -8.11
C ARG A 118 41.41 6.94 -7.07
N SER A 119 41.18 8.25 -7.15
CA SER A 119 40.17 8.90 -6.33
C SER A 119 38.76 8.54 -6.82
N VAL A 120 37.79 8.59 -5.90
CA VAL A 120 36.37 8.34 -6.21
C VAL A 120 35.89 9.33 -7.27
N GLY A 121 35.31 8.85 -8.37
CA GLY A 121 34.79 9.69 -9.46
C GLY A 121 35.79 10.01 -10.57
N ASP A 122 37.02 9.48 -10.50
CA ASP A 122 38.05 9.77 -11.50
C ASP A 122 37.80 9.10 -12.84
N VAL A 123 36.97 8.05 -12.91
CA VAL A 123 36.79 7.23 -14.12
C VAL A 123 35.32 6.91 -14.40
N GLU A 124 34.96 7.03 -15.66
CA GLU A 124 33.58 7.00 -16.19
C GLU A 124 33.56 6.21 -17.51
N VAL A 125 32.49 5.47 -17.77
CA VAL A 125 32.26 4.77 -19.04
C VAL A 125 31.12 5.45 -19.78
N TYR A 126 31.37 5.85 -21.03
CA TYR A 126 30.38 6.47 -21.91
C TYR A 126 30.13 5.63 -23.16
N SER A 127 28.96 5.81 -23.76
CA SER A 127 28.72 5.46 -25.15
C SER A 127 27.72 6.44 -25.76
N ASN A 128 28.01 6.92 -26.98
CA ASN A 128 27.22 7.95 -27.68
C ASN A 128 26.83 9.15 -26.78
N GLY A 129 27.78 9.62 -25.97
CA GLY A 129 27.58 10.73 -25.04
C GLY A 129 26.82 10.42 -23.75
N GLN A 130 26.24 9.22 -23.61
CA GLN A 130 25.53 8.80 -22.39
C GLN A 130 26.48 8.15 -21.39
N LEU A 131 26.37 8.54 -20.11
CA LEU A 131 27.10 7.95 -19.01
C LEU A 131 26.48 6.59 -18.66
N LEU A 132 27.27 5.52 -18.77
CA LEU A 132 26.82 4.14 -18.55
C LEU A 132 27.38 3.53 -17.26
N SER A 133 28.47 4.07 -16.72
CA SER A 133 29.02 3.63 -15.43
C SER A 133 29.93 4.71 -14.86
N ASN A 134 29.85 4.94 -13.56
CA ASN A 134 30.67 5.93 -12.87
C ASN A 134 31.32 5.32 -11.61
N SER A 135 32.60 5.62 -11.38
CA SER A 135 33.28 5.27 -10.10
C SER A 135 32.94 6.25 -8.96
N GLY A 136 32.34 7.40 -9.28
CA GLY A 136 31.93 8.44 -8.34
C GLY A 136 30.57 8.18 -7.68
N TYR A 137 30.12 9.18 -6.92
CA TYR A 137 28.73 9.24 -6.47
C TYR A 137 27.83 9.67 -7.60
N SER A 138 26.70 9.01 -7.75
CA SER A 138 25.74 9.29 -8.81
C SER A 138 24.32 9.03 -8.34
N VAL A 139 23.39 9.45 -9.15
CA VAL A 139 21.94 9.28 -9.01
C VAL A 139 21.47 8.50 -10.22
N VAL A 140 20.50 7.62 -10.04
CA VAL A 140 19.76 7.02 -11.15
C VAL A 140 18.50 7.84 -11.36
N ASN A 141 18.34 8.42 -12.54
CA ASN A 141 17.13 9.10 -12.97
C ASN A 141 16.21 8.09 -13.67
N PHE A 142 15.04 7.86 -13.08
CA PHE A 142 13.96 7.05 -13.64
C PHE A 142 12.99 7.86 -14.51
N ASN A 143 13.00 9.20 -14.41
CA ASN A 143 12.18 10.06 -15.25
C ASN A 143 12.83 10.23 -16.63
N THR A 144 12.64 9.22 -17.47
CA THR A 144 13.27 9.06 -18.79
C THR A 144 12.28 8.69 -19.90
N LYS A 145 11.04 8.34 -19.54
CA LYS A 145 9.96 7.93 -20.47
C LYS A 145 8.59 8.06 -19.80
N ASN A 146 7.54 8.14 -20.61
CA ASN A 146 6.15 8.18 -20.14
C ASN A 146 5.56 6.77 -19.98
N ASP A 147 6.30 5.88 -19.31
CA ASP A 147 5.88 4.50 -19.06
C ASP A 147 6.58 3.95 -17.80
N THR A 148 6.04 2.86 -17.25
CA THR A 148 6.66 2.15 -16.13
C THR A 148 8.01 1.54 -16.51
N THR A 149 8.87 1.42 -15.50
CA THR A 149 10.18 0.80 -15.59
C THR A 149 10.21 -0.42 -14.67
N ASP A 150 10.35 -1.58 -15.29
CA ASP A 150 10.54 -2.86 -14.59
C ASP A 150 11.97 -2.98 -14.03
N TYR A 151 12.07 -3.61 -12.87
CA TYR A 151 13.34 -3.96 -12.24
C TYR A 151 13.27 -5.33 -11.58
N ARG A 152 14.43 -5.89 -11.26
CA ARG A 152 14.55 -7.12 -10.49
C ARG A 152 15.24 -6.87 -9.16
N GLU A 153 14.59 -7.22 -8.05
CA GLU A 153 15.18 -7.09 -6.71
C GLU A 153 16.41 -8.00 -6.57
N VAL A 154 17.52 -7.46 -6.04
CA VAL A 154 18.80 -8.18 -5.92
C VAL A 154 18.73 -9.31 -4.90
N GLY A 155 18.02 -9.12 -3.79
CA GLY A 155 17.98 -10.09 -2.69
C GLY A 155 17.08 -11.30 -2.96
N THR A 156 15.93 -11.06 -3.58
CA THR A 156 14.87 -12.07 -3.75
C THR A 156 14.74 -12.55 -5.20
N GLY A 157 15.21 -11.77 -6.17
CA GLY A 157 14.96 -11.99 -7.58
C GLY A 157 13.52 -11.66 -8.03
N THR A 158 12.70 -11.08 -7.15
CA THR A 158 11.31 -10.68 -7.43
C THR A 158 11.28 -9.54 -8.45
N THR A 159 10.34 -9.60 -9.39
CA THR A 159 10.06 -8.50 -10.33
C THR A 159 9.23 -7.42 -9.64
N GLY A 160 9.67 -6.17 -9.79
CA GLY A 160 8.93 -4.97 -9.39
C GLY A 160 8.95 -3.92 -10.50
N TYR A 161 8.18 -2.86 -10.31
CA TYR A 161 8.02 -1.78 -11.28
C TYR A 161 7.87 -0.42 -10.58
N THR A 162 8.21 0.65 -11.28
CA THR A 162 8.08 2.03 -10.83
C THR A 162 7.76 2.97 -11.99
N PHE A 163 7.18 4.14 -11.72
CA PHE A 163 7.03 5.20 -12.72
C PHE A 163 7.84 6.43 -12.34
N GLY A 164 8.81 6.79 -13.19
CA GLY A 164 9.76 7.88 -12.94
C GLY A 164 9.12 9.27 -12.84
N GLY A 165 7.94 9.46 -13.44
CA GLY A 165 7.19 10.71 -13.30
C GLY A 165 6.69 10.98 -11.87
N TYR A 166 6.59 9.94 -11.04
CA TYR A 166 6.12 10.04 -9.64
C TYR A 166 7.27 10.20 -8.63
N ALA A 167 8.40 9.58 -8.92
CA ALA A 167 9.66 9.82 -8.24
C ALA A 167 10.81 9.61 -9.21
N ALA A 168 11.60 10.65 -9.44
CA ALA A 168 12.61 10.65 -10.47
C ALA A 168 13.91 9.99 -10.02
N ASP A 169 14.25 10.03 -8.73
CA ASP A 169 15.60 9.72 -8.28
C ASP A 169 15.74 8.47 -7.42
N ALA A 170 16.88 7.80 -7.59
CA ALA A 170 17.32 6.69 -6.78
C ALA A 170 18.85 6.73 -6.57
N ALA A 171 19.35 6.06 -5.52
CA ALA A 171 20.78 5.93 -5.30
C ALA A 171 21.43 5.02 -6.36
N TYR A 172 22.49 5.48 -7.03
CA TYR A 172 23.31 4.65 -7.90
C TYR A 172 24.33 3.83 -7.09
N LEU A 173 24.24 2.51 -7.18
CA LEU A 173 25.12 1.58 -6.45
C LEU A 173 26.20 0.94 -7.33
N GLY A 174 26.11 1.10 -8.65
CA GLY A 174 27.05 0.55 -9.61
C GLY A 174 26.34 0.03 -10.86
N THR A 175 27.13 -0.41 -11.84
CA THR A 175 26.62 -1.10 -13.02
C THR A 175 27.28 -2.46 -13.11
N GLU A 176 26.44 -3.50 -13.17
CA GLU A 176 26.87 -4.90 -13.22
C GLU A 176 27.54 -5.21 -14.57
N SER A 177 28.34 -6.29 -14.62
CA SER A 177 29.05 -6.70 -15.84
C SER A 177 28.14 -6.96 -17.05
N ASN A 178 26.86 -7.28 -16.83
CA ASN A 178 25.85 -7.47 -17.85
C ASN A 178 25.17 -6.16 -18.29
N GLY A 179 25.62 -5.00 -17.79
CA GLY A 179 25.08 -3.69 -18.12
C GLY A 179 23.86 -3.25 -17.30
N LYS A 180 23.34 -4.09 -16.39
CA LYS A 180 22.24 -3.68 -15.51
C LYS A 180 22.71 -2.66 -14.47
N VAL A 181 21.95 -1.60 -14.30
CA VAL A 181 22.21 -0.56 -13.30
C VAL A 181 21.65 -1.01 -11.97
N LYS A 182 22.49 -1.02 -10.93
CA LYS A 182 22.09 -1.34 -9.56
C LYS A 182 21.71 -0.06 -8.83
N PHE A 183 20.50 -0.04 -8.27
CA PHE A 183 19.95 1.14 -7.60
C PHE A 183 19.34 0.81 -6.23
N ARG A 184 19.07 1.85 -5.43
CA ARG A 184 18.22 1.75 -4.23
C ARG A 184 17.19 2.88 -4.20
N MET A 185 15.92 2.51 -3.99
CA MET A 185 14.75 3.40 -3.98
C MET A 185 13.64 2.78 -3.13
N ALA A 186 12.93 3.58 -2.33
CA ALA A 186 11.79 3.14 -1.51
C ALA A 186 11.98 1.74 -0.85
N GLY A 187 13.11 1.56 -0.17
CA GLY A 187 13.46 0.34 0.56
C GLY A 187 14.13 -0.76 -0.29
N VAL A 188 13.81 -0.82 -1.59
CA VAL A 188 14.28 -1.90 -2.46
C VAL A 188 15.66 -1.60 -3.07
N THR A 189 16.49 -2.63 -3.16
CA THR A 189 17.71 -2.62 -3.98
C THR A 189 17.47 -3.46 -5.23
N GLY A 190 17.49 -2.82 -6.39
CA GLY A 190 17.09 -3.44 -7.66
C GLY A 190 18.16 -3.36 -8.75
N LEU A 191 17.96 -4.16 -9.80
CA LEU A 191 18.68 -4.11 -11.07
C LEU A 191 17.70 -3.68 -12.16
N VAL A 192 18.05 -2.62 -12.89
CA VAL A 192 17.25 -2.06 -13.99
C VAL A 192 18.07 -2.03 -15.27
N ASP A 193 17.40 -2.05 -16.42
CA ASP A 193 18.08 -1.88 -17.69
C ASP A 193 18.55 -0.43 -17.87
N LYS A 194 19.80 -0.25 -18.31
CA LYS A 194 20.36 1.08 -18.61
C LYS A 194 19.61 1.79 -19.74
N LYS A 195 18.83 1.09 -20.58
CA LYS A 195 17.98 1.73 -21.60
C LYS A 195 16.76 2.45 -21.01
N ASP A 196 16.38 2.09 -19.78
CA ASP A 196 15.19 2.63 -19.12
C ASP A 196 15.54 3.70 -18.06
N VAL A 197 16.83 3.97 -17.79
CA VAL A 197 17.27 4.94 -16.79
C VAL A 197 18.50 5.72 -17.24
N GLN A 198 18.70 6.91 -16.70
CA GLN A 198 19.91 7.70 -16.90
C GLN A 198 20.76 7.73 -15.63
N ILE A 199 22.09 7.57 -15.76
CA ILE A 199 23.03 7.76 -14.65
C ILE A 199 23.52 9.20 -14.67
N VAL A 200 23.45 9.87 -13.51
CA VAL A 200 23.79 11.29 -13.38
C VAL A 200 24.82 11.47 -12.26
N PRO A 201 26.00 12.07 -12.53
CA PRO A 201 26.97 12.38 -11.48
C PRO A 201 26.33 13.28 -10.41
N TYR A 202 26.53 12.93 -9.14
CA TYR A 202 26.01 13.71 -8.03
C TYR A 202 26.65 15.10 -8.02
N SER A 203 25.83 16.14 -7.83
CA SER A 203 26.26 17.49 -7.49
C SER A 203 25.23 18.15 -6.58
N ASP A 204 25.63 19.20 -5.86
CA ASP A 204 24.73 19.94 -4.96
C ASP A 204 23.62 20.72 -5.71
N ASN A 205 23.74 20.85 -7.03
CA ASN A 205 22.74 21.51 -7.88
C ASN A 205 21.56 20.58 -8.25
N LEU A 206 21.63 19.29 -7.90
CA LEU A 206 20.55 18.34 -8.18
C LEU A 206 19.41 18.46 -7.15
N THR A 207 18.18 18.40 -7.64
CA THR A 207 16.98 18.33 -6.80
C THR A 207 16.70 16.88 -6.46
N LEU A 208 17.21 16.43 -5.31
CA LEU A 208 17.07 15.04 -4.84
C LEU A 208 16.04 14.90 -3.72
N SER A 209 15.40 13.73 -3.68
CA SER A 209 14.53 13.29 -2.60
C SER A 209 15.27 13.35 -1.26
N HIS A 210 14.61 13.93 -0.27
CA HIS A 210 15.23 14.20 1.03
C HIS A 210 14.22 14.41 2.13
N TYR A 211 14.67 14.32 3.37
CA TYR A 211 13.87 14.50 4.57
C TYR A 211 14.26 15.79 5.29
N LYS A 212 13.28 16.48 5.87
CA LYS A 212 13.50 17.63 6.77
C LYS A 212 12.54 17.60 7.94
N VAL A 213 13.00 18.13 9.06
CA VAL A 213 12.14 18.38 10.22
C VAL A 213 11.61 19.82 10.13
N SER A 214 10.28 19.95 10.20
CA SER A 214 9.55 21.23 10.21
C SER A 214 8.43 21.14 11.25
N ASN A 215 8.28 22.17 12.09
CA ASN A 215 7.23 22.25 13.12
C ASN A 215 7.11 20.99 14.03
N GLY A 216 8.25 20.37 14.36
CA GLY A 216 8.29 19.15 15.20
C GLY A 216 7.94 17.84 14.47
N ASN A 217 7.64 17.91 13.17
CA ASN A 217 7.30 16.75 12.34
C ASN A 217 8.41 16.46 11.32
N LEU A 218 8.52 15.19 10.93
CA LEU A 218 9.38 14.75 9.84
C LEU A 218 8.60 14.76 8.53
N TYR A 219 9.17 15.36 7.50
CA TYR A 219 8.62 15.36 6.15
C TYR A 219 9.59 14.73 5.18
N HIS A 220 9.07 13.93 4.25
CA HIS A 220 9.76 13.46 3.07
C HIS A 220 9.39 14.35 1.88
N TYR A 221 10.38 14.87 1.17
CA TYR A 221 10.24 15.66 -0.05
C TYR A 221 10.73 14.78 -1.20
N VAL A 222 9.79 14.29 -2.01
CA VAL A 222 10.05 13.41 -3.15
C VAL A 222 10.29 14.24 -4.40
N SER A 223 11.43 14.02 -5.05
CA SER A 223 11.75 14.67 -6.32
C SER A 223 11.00 14.04 -7.48
N THR A 224 10.27 14.84 -8.26
CA THR A 224 9.63 14.39 -9.52
C THR A 224 10.48 14.73 -10.75
N GLY A 225 11.66 15.34 -10.56
CA GLY A 225 12.60 15.66 -11.62
C GLY A 225 13.91 16.19 -11.03
N ILE A 226 15.04 15.67 -11.49
CA ILE A 226 16.35 15.95 -10.86
C ILE A 226 17.05 17.21 -11.37
N TYR A 227 16.61 17.70 -12.53
CA TYR A 227 17.03 18.95 -13.14
C TYR A 227 15.83 19.90 -13.05
N ASN A 228 16.05 21.15 -12.62
CA ASN A 228 15.06 22.22 -12.36
C ASN A 228 14.66 22.36 -10.87
N ASP A 229 14.11 23.54 -10.52
CA ASP A 229 13.37 23.85 -9.26
C ASP A 229 12.06 23.01 -9.20
N SER A 230 12.16 21.71 -9.45
CA SER A 230 11.05 20.79 -9.61
C SER A 230 10.22 20.72 -8.33
N THR A 231 8.92 20.55 -8.51
CA THR A 231 7.96 20.42 -7.42
C THR A 231 8.23 19.15 -6.63
N ALA A 232 8.53 19.28 -5.34
CA ALA A 232 8.56 18.12 -4.47
C ALA A 232 7.13 17.74 -4.06
N SER A 233 6.79 16.46 -4.17
CA SER A 233 5.64 15.93 -3.41
C SER A 233 6.10 15.76 -1.97
N THR A 234 5.35 16.29 -1.01
CA THR A 234 5.72 16.27 0.40
C THR A 234 4.82 15.34 1.20
N GLN A 235 5.40 14.41 1.97
CA GLN A 235 4.68 13.49 2.83
C GLN A 235 5.04 13.71 4.29
N LEU A 236 4.02 13.76 5.16
CA LEU A 236 4.18 13.76 6.61
C LEU A 236 4.49 12.34 7.10
N MET A 237 5.65 12.17 7.73
CA MET A 237 6.14 10.89 8.26
C MET A 237 5.83 10.71 9.75
N GLY A 238 5.13 11.68 10.37
CA GLY A 238 4.82 11.73 11.80
C GLY A 238 5.77 12.65 12.58
N THR A 239 5.71 12.53 13.91
CA THR A 239 6.57 13.30 14.83
C THR A 239 8.04 13.04 14.54
N ALA A 240 8.83 14.10 14.47
CA ALA A 240 10.26 13.98 14.21
C ALA A 240 10.97 13.22 15.34
N PRO A 241 11.74 12.16 15.02
CA PRO A 241 12.62 11.53 15.99
C PRO A 241 13.66 12.52 16.53
N SER A 242 14.04 12.36 17.81
CA SER A 242 14.94 13.29 18.51
C SER A 242 16.36 13.38 17.92
N TYR A 243 16.78 12.38 17.15
CA TYR A 243 18.06 12.38 16.44
C TYR A 243 18.04 13.18 15.12
N LEU A 244 16.87 13.65 14.68
CA LEU A 244 16.73 14.55 13.53
C LEU A 244 16.50 15.99 14.02
N SER A 245 17.24 16.93 13.43
CA SER A 245 17.18 18.34 13.78
C SER A 245 16.46 19.15 12.70
N ALA A 246 15.74 20.19 13.13
CA ALA A 246 15.10 21.15 12.25
C ALA A 246 16.11 21.83 11.31
N ASN A 247 15.64 22.29 10.15
CA ASN A 247 16.41 23.03 9.13
C ASN A 247 17.62 22.27 8.54
N LYS A 248 17.70 20.96 8.73
CA LYS A 248 18.74 20.11 8.13
C LYS A 248 18.13 19.18 7.07
N LYS A 249 18.86 19.01 5.96
CA LYS A 249 18.54 18.05 4.90
C LYS A 249 19.12 16.69 5.26
N TYR A 250 18.30 15.64 5.16
CA TYR A 250 18.71 14.26 5.35
C TYR A 250 18.40 13.43 4.10
N TYR A 251 19.31 12.55 3.71
CA TYR A 251 19.15 11.62 2.59
C TYR A 251 18.82 10.22 3.11
N SER A 252 17.86 9.55 2.46
CA SER A 252 17.54 8.15 2.69
C SER A 252 16.69 7.64 1.52
N TYR A 253 17.12 6.55 0.87
CA TYR A 253 16.31 5.85 -0.13
C TYR A 253 15.65 4.58 0.41
N ASP A 254 15.77 4.33 1.71
CA ASP A 254 15.02 3.29 2.41
C ASP A 254 14.03 3.80 3.44
N GLY A 255 14.03 5.11 3.72
CA GLY A 255 13.15 5.70 4.71
C GLY A 255 13.44 5.23 6.14
N HIS A 256 14.52 4.49 6.39
CA HIS A 256 14.84 3.91 7.69
C HIS A 256 16.11 4.49 8.30
N TYR A 257 17.14 4.69 7.49
CA TYR A 257 18.44 5.20 7.92
C TYR A 257 18.72 6.55 7.25
N PHE A 258 19.02 7.57 8.05
CA PHE A 258 19.15 8.95 7.58
C PHE A 258 20.61 9.41 7.57
N TYR A 259 20.99 10.10 6.50
CA TYR A 259 22.36 10.57 6.26
C TYR A 259 22.40 12.06 6.01
N THR A 260 23.45 12.72 6.50
CA THR A 260 23.66 14.15 6.22
C THR A 260 24.62 14.39 5.06
N SER A 261 25.23 13.33 4.52
CA SER A 261 26.12 13.34 3.37
C SER A 261 25.64 12.30 2.38
N TYR A 262 25.38 12.72 1.13
CA TYR A 262 24.95 11.83 0.06
C TYR A 262 26.04 10.77 -0.23
N GLY A 263 27.31 11.16 -0.24
CA GLY A 263 28.43 10.23 -0.44
C GLY A 263 28.50 9.14 0.63
N ASN A 264 28.37 9.51 1.91
CA ASN A 264 28.36 8.52 3.00
C ASN A 264 27.21 7.51 2.86
N MET A 265 26.03 7.97 2.45
CA MET A 265 24.88 7.10 2.18
C MET A 265 25.18 6.11 1.06
N ILE A 266 25.71 6.59 -0.08
CA ILE A 266 26.04 5.73 -1.22
C ILE A 266 27.08 4.68 -0.85
N GLU A 267 28.15 5.06 -0.13
CA GLU A 267 29.16 4.10 0.29
C GLU A 267 28.62 3.06 1.28
N ASP A 268 27.78 3.47 2.23
CA ASP A 268 27.12 2.56 3.17
C ASP A 268 26.19 1.58 2.43
N TYR A 269 25.38 2.05 1.49
CA TYR A 269 24.52 1.21 0.66
C TYR A 269 25.32 0.23 -0.21
N LYS A 270 26.43 0.68 -0.81
CA LYS A 270 27.34 -0.21 -1.57
C LYS A 270 27.96 -1.29 -0.69
N ALA A 271 28.24 -0.98 0.58
CA ALA A 271 28.78 -1.92 1.56
C ALA A 271 27.71 -2.76 2.27
N GLY A 272 26.43 -2.50 2.06
CA GLY A 272 25.33 -3.20 2.74
C GLY A 272 25.28 -2.93 4.25
N VAL A 273 25.68 -1.74 4.70
CA VAL A 273 25.69 -1.33 6.11
C VAL A 273 25.02 0.03 6.29
N SER A 274 24.75 0.42 7.54
CA SER A 274 24.18 1.74 7.88
C SER A 274 24.99 2.51 8.93
N LYS A 275 26.29 2.21 9.06
CA LYS A 275 27.15 2.67 10.16
C LYS A 275 27.29 4.19 10.28
N ARG A 276 27.14 4.92 9.17
CA ARG A 276 27.27 6.39 9.14
C ARG A 276 25.94 7.12 9.14
N ALA A 277 24.83 6.40 9.23
CA ALA A 277 23.54 7.00 9.45
C ALA A 277 23.50 7.68 10.82
N VAL A 278 22.78 8.79 10.94
CA VAL A 278 22.61 9.50 12.23
C VAL A 278 21.86 8.64 13.26
N ASN A 279 21.14 7.64 12.78
CA ASN A 279 20.35 6.69 13.55
C ASN A 279 20.76 5.23 13.29
N ALA A 280 22.06 4.97 13.06
CA ALA A 280 22.59 3.63 12.74
C ALA A 280 22.11 2.51 13.68
N ASN A 281 21.87 2.82 14.95
CA ASN A 281 21.44 1.84 15.97
C ASN A 281 19.92 1.86 16.24
N GLN A 282 19.16 2.75 15.58
CA GLN A 282 17.74 2.98 15.82
C GLN A 282 17.04 3.29 14.49
N PRO A 283 16.84 2.29 13.61
CA PRO A 283 16.14 2.49 12.35
C PRO A 283 14.76 3.09 12.58
N PHE A 284 14.39 4.06 11.75
CA PHE A 284 13.06 4.64 11.74
C PHE A 284 12.11 3.74 10.95
N TYR A 285 10.86 3.63 11.42
CA TYR A 285 9.78 3.05 10.66
C TYR A 285 8.57 3.98 10.80
N ASN A 286 8.05 4.46 9.68
CA ASN A 286 6.83 5.26 9.67
C ASN A 286 5.67 4.39 10.17
N TYR A 287 5.06 4.79 11.29
CA TYR A 287 4.11 3.98 12.03
C TYR A 287 2.95 3.51 11.14
N TYR A 288 2.26 4.44 10.47
CA TYR A 288 1.09 4.09 9.66
C TYR A 288 1.45 3.41 8.35
N GLN A 289 2.66 3.63 7.82
CA GLN A 289 3.15 2.91 6.64
C GLN A 289 3.38 1.43 6.94
N PHE A 290 3.86 1.10 8.15
CA PHE A 290 4.17 -0.27 8.59
C PHE A 290 3.11 -0.86 9.55
N LEU A 291 2.01 -0.16 9.80
CA LEU A 291 0.89 -0.67 10.57
C LEU A 291 0.12 -1.69 9.74
N SER A 292 -0.10 -2.89 10.29
CA SER A 292 -0.96 -3.89 9.66
C SER A 292 -2.40 -3.39 9.54
N HIS A 293 -3.06 -3.67 8.42
CA HIS A 293 -4.50 -3.48 8.27
C HIS A 293 -5.32 -4.34 9.24
N ARG A 294 -4.75 -5.39 9.85
CA ARG A 294 -5.35 -6.15 10.98
C ARG A 294 -5.24 -5.39 12.29
N THR A 295 -5.69 -4.15 12.27
CA THR A 295 -5.81 -3.24 13.41
C THR A 295 -7.09 -2.42 13.28
N LYS A 296 -7.50 -1.77 14.38
CA LYS A 296 -8.65 -0.88 14.38
C LYS A 296 -8.22 0.52 14.74
N THR A 297 -8.54 1.51 13.91
CA THR A 297 -8.39 2.90 14.30
C THR A 297 -9.42 3.31 15.36
N THR A 298 -9.10 4.31 16.19
CA THR A 298 -10.06 5.01 17.07
C THR A 298 -10.72 6.23 16.41
N PHE A 299 -10.32 6.61 15.20
CA PHE A 299 -11.03 7.64 14.44
C PHE A 299 -12.49 7.22 14.19
N THR A 300 -13.37 8.20 14.18
CA THR A 300 -14.80 8.02 13.91
C THR A 300 -15.13 8.46 12.48
N GLY A 301 -16.32 8.10 11.99
CA GLY A 301 -16.79 8.61 10.70
C GLY A 301 -16.84 10.14 10.67
N ALA A 302 -17.08 10.80 11.81
CA ALA A 302 -17.06 12.26 11.93
C ALA A 302 -15.65 12.84 11.75
N ASP A 303 -14.61 12.20 12.30
CA ASP A 303 -13.22 12.64 12.14
C ASP A 303 -12.79 12.58 10.67
N LEU A 304 -13.10 11.47 9.99
CA LEU A 304 -12.85 11.29 8.55
C LEU A 304 -13.59 12.35 7.72
N ASN A 305 -14.89 12.55 7.99
CA ASN A 305 -15.70 13.55 7.27
C ASN A 305 -15.19 14.97 7.52
N LYS A 306 -14.75 15.29 8.74
CA LYS A 306 -14.18 16.59 9.07
C LYS A 306 -12.93 16.86 8.23
N ARG A 307 -12.03 15.88 8.11
CA ARG A 307 -10.81 16.03 7.29
C ARG A 307 -11.14 16.31 5.82
N VAL A 308 -12.09 15.60 5.21
CA VAL A 308 -12.57 15.89 3.84
C VAL A 308 -13.07 17.33 3.73
N ASN A 309 -13.92 17.76 4.65
CA ASN A 309 -14.53 19.09 4.62
C ASN A 309 -13.50 20.21 4.79
N ASP A 310 -12.54 20.03 5.70
CA ASP A 310 -11.49 21.01 5.98
C ASP A 310 -10.58 21.22 4.76
N VAL A 311 -10.20 20.15 4.05
CA VAL A 311 -9.32 20.23 2.88
C VAL A 311 -10.05 20.75 1.65
N LEU A 312 -11.28 20.26 1.40
CA LEU A 312 -12.01 20.60 0.19
C LEU A 312 -12.69 21.97 0.24
N ASN A 313 -12.91 22.52 1.44
CA ASN A 313 -13.47 23.85 1.65
C ASN A 313 -14.74 24.10 0.80
N GLY A 314 -15.68 23.15 0.84
CA GLY A 314 -16.95 23.21 0.11
C GLY A 314 -16.94 22.69 -1.33
N LYS A 315 -15.80 22.23 -1.87
CA LYS A 315 -15.76 21.55 -3.18
C LYS A 315 -16.51 20.21 -3.14
N THR A 316 -17.15 19.86 -4.25
CA THR A 316 -17.88 18.59 -4.40
C THR A 316 -16.94 17.39 -4.35
N SER A 317 -17.36 16.34 -3.64
CA SER A 317 -16.62 15.09 -3.49
C SER A 317 -17.55 13.91 -3.20
N LYS A 318 -17.16 12.74 -3.71
CA LYS A 318 -17.80 11.45 -3.38
C LYS A 318 -17.41 10.90 -2.02
N MET A 319 -16.36 11.42 -1.40
CA MET A 319 -15.95 11.07 -0.04
C MET A 319 -16.68 11.89 1.03
N THR A 320 -17.37 12.97 0.68
CA THR A 320 -18.19 13.74 1.63
C THR A 320 -19.24 12.86 2.29
N ASN A 321 -19.26 12.83 3.63
CA ASN A 321 -20.12 12.00 4.46
C ASN A 321 -19.91 10.47 4.33
N ALA A 322 -18.86 10.02 3.66
CA ALA A 322 -18.56 8.59 3.50
C ALA A 322 -17.82 7.96 4.69
N GLY A 323 -17.34 8.76 5.65
CA GLY A 323 -16.47 8.30 6.74
C GLY A 323 -17.02 7.11 7.54
N GLN A 324 -18.34 7.07 7.79
CA GLN A 324 -18.94 5.96 8.53
C GLN A 324 -18.85 4.63 7.78
N TYR A 325 -18.89 4.63 6.45
CA TYR A 325 -18.75 3.40 5.66
C TYR A 325 -17.36 2.76 5.82
N PHE A 326 -16.31 3.55 6.00
CA PHE A 326 -14.98 3.02 6.31
C PHE A 326 -14.96 2.35 7.68
N ILE A 327 -15.56 3.00 8.70
CA ILE A 327 -15.64 2.44 10.05
C ILE A 327 -16.46 1.15 10.09
N ASP A 328 -17.59 1.12 9.39
CA ASP A 328 -18.45 -0.06 9.33
C ASP A 328 -17.70 -1.24 8.68
N ASN A 329 -16.99 -1.01 7.58
CA ASN A 329 -16.22 -2.06 6.91
C ASN A 329 -14.97 -2.50 7.68
N GLN A 330 -14.35 -1.63 8.49
CA GLN A 330 -13.33 -2.06 9.46
C GLN A 330 -13.90 -3.05 10.46
N ASN A 331 -15.13 -2.84 10.94
CA ASN A 331 -15.75 -3.72 11.92
C ASN A 331 -16.20 -5.06 11.32
N ILE A 332 -16.48 -5.10 10.02
CA ILE A 332 -16.93 -6.32 9.32
C ILE A 332 -15.76 -7.13 8.78
N TYR A 333 -14.78 -6.49 8.13
CA TYR A 333 -13.69 -7.17 7.40
C TYR A 333 -12.33 -7.03 8.08
N SER A 334 -12.27 -6.39 9.26
CA SER A 334 -11.04 -6.22 10.03
C SER A 334 -9.92 -5.56 9.23
N ALA A 335 -10.29 -4.62 8.36
CA ALA A 335 -9.41 -3.78 7.58
C ALA A 335 -9.37 -2.38 8.20
N ASN A 336 -8.21 -1.89 8.61
CA ASN A 336 -8.08 -0.60 9.28
C ASN A 336 -8.68 0.55 8.44
N ALA A 337 -9.65 1.27 9.00
CA ALA A 337 -10.41 2.31 8.31
C ALA A 337 -9.56 3.53 7.94
N SER A 338 -8.58 3.94 8.76
CA SER A 338 -7.75 5.11 8.46
C SER A 338 -6.80 4.82 7.30
N LEU A 339 -6.25 3.60 7.24
CA LEU A 339 -5.40 3.17 6.14
C LEU A 339 -6.19 3.07 4.83
N MET A 340 -7.37 2.43 4.83
CA MET A 340 -8.26 2.41 3.67
C MET A 340 -8.69 3.81 3.22
N TYR A 341 -8.92 4.72 4.18
CA TYR A 341 -9.27 6.10 3.89
C TYR A 341 -8.11 6.85 3.20
N GLY A 342 -6.87 6.64 3.65
CA GLY A 342 -5.68 7.15 2.97
C GLY A 342 -5.55 6.64 1.54
N VAL A 343 -5.78 5.35 1.32
CA VAL A 343 -5.82 4.75 -0.03
C VAL A 343 -6.91 5.39 -0.89
N ALA A 344 -8.14 5.52 -0.38
CA ALA A 344 -9.23 6.15 -1.12
C ALA A 344 -8.90 7.60 -1.53
N ILE A 345 -8.22 8.37 -0.67
CA ILE A 345 -7.73 9.71 -1.04
C ILE A 345 -6.73 9.62 -2.19
N ASN A 346 -5.78 8.68 -2.12
CA ASN A 346 -4.78 8.50 -3.17
C ASN A 346 -5.42 8.22 -4.53
N GLU A 347 -6.32 7.25 -4.57
CA GLU A 347 -6.91 6.72 -5.80
C GLU A 347 -8.01 7.60 -6.41
N SER A 348 -8.53 8.58 -5.66
CA SER A 348 -9.65 9.40 -6.13
C SER A 348 -9.47 10.91 -5.98
N ALA A 349 -8.31 11.36 -5.51
CA ALA A 349 -8.04 12.72 -5.02
C ALA A 349 -9.22 13.27 -4.23
N TRP A 350 -9.39 12.76 -3.02
CA TRP A 350 -10.48 13.16 -2.14
C TRP A 350 -11.87 12.92 -2.76
N GLY A 351 -12.05 11.90 -3.61
CA GLY A 351 -13.32 11.60 -4.27
C GLY A 351 -13.72 12.60 -5.37
N GLN A 352 -12.77 13.33 -5.95
CA GLN A 352 -13.00 14.30 -7.01
C GLN A 352 -12.64 13.79 -8.41
N SER A 353 -11.97 12.63 -8.52
CA SER A 353 -11.62 12.05 -9.83
C SER A 353 -12.86 11.75 -10.67
N LYS A 354 -12.68 11.72 -12.00
CA LYS A 354 -13.75 11.40 -12.95
C LYS A 354 -14.34 10.01 -12.69
N ILE A 355 -13.48 9.01 -12.44
CA ILE A 355 -13.89 7.65 -12.09
C ILE A 355 -14.71 7.63 -10.79
N ALA A 356 -14.28 8.34 -9.75
CA ALA A 356 -15.06 8.44 -8.52
C ALA A 356 -16.44 9.07 -8.78
N ASN A 357 -16.49 10.17 -9.54
CA ASN A 357 -17.72 10.89 -9.83
C ASN A 357 -18.73 10.05 -10.65
N ASP A 358 -18.26 9.45 -11.73
CA ASP A 358 -19.12 8.77 -12.71
C ASP A 358 -19.44 7.32 -12.32
N LYS A 359 -18.50 6.64 -11.65
CA LYS A 359 -18.59 5.20 -11.35
C LYS A 359 -18.73 4.89 -9.87
N ASN A 360 -18.75 5.90 -8.99
CA ASN A 360 -18.72 5.74 -7.53
C ASN A 360 -17.56 4.84 -7.07
N ASN A 361 -16.44 4.86 -7.78
CA ASN A 361 -15.28 4.02 -7.52
C ASN A 361 -14.16 4.87 -6.92
N LEU A 362 -13.99 4.79 -5.60
CA LEU A 362 -12.99 5.56 -4.86
C LEU A 362 -11.57 4.99 -4.90
N PHE A 363 -11.38 3.79 -5.46
CA PHE A 363 -10.14 3.02 -5.31
C PHE A 363 -9.51 2.62 -6.66
N GLY A 364 -10.05 3.11 -7.77
CA GLY A 364 -9.56 2.79 -9.11
C GLY A 364 -9.74 1.32 -9.53
N HIS A 365 -10.59 0.54 -8.82
CA HIS A 365 -10.71 -0.90 -9.10
C HIS A 365 -11.10 -1.19 -10.57
N GLY A 366 -10.39 -2.12 -11.21
CA GLY A 366 -10.64 -2.53 -12.59
C GLY A 366 -10.11 -1.56 -13.65
N ALA A 367 -9.53 -0.42 -13.27
CA ALA A 367 -8.83 0.44 -14.22
C ALA A 367 -7.57 -0.30 -14.70
N VAL A 368 -7.47 -0.49 -16.02
CA VAL A 368 -6.29 -1.09 -16.67
C VAL A 368 -5.63 -0.05 -17.55
N ASP A 369 -4.32 -0.15 -17.73
CA ASP A 369 -3.50 0.88 -18.38
C ASP A 369 -3.94 1.23 -19.80
N SER A 370 -4.32 0.23 -20.59
CA SER A 370 -4.80 0.45 -21.96
C SER A 370 -6.21 1.05 -22.02
N ASN A 371 -6.94 1.09 -20.90
CA ASN A 371 -8.33 1.51 -20.85
C ASN A 371 -8.79 1.89 -19.42
N PRO A 372 -8.22 2.93 -18.81
CA PRO A 372 -8.37 3.20 -17.38
C PRO A 372 -9.82 3.54 -17.01
N TYR A 373 -10.48 4.43 -17.76
CA TYR A 373 -11.86 4.79 -17.46
C TYR A 373 -12.85 3.69 -17.83
N TYR A 374 -12.80 3.08 -19.03
CA TYR A 374 -13.82 2.11 -19.40
C TYR A 374 -13.63 0.74 -18.73
N GLY A 375 -12.40 0.35 -18.42
CA GLY A 375 -12.11 -0.85 -17.64
C GLY A 375 -12.55 -0.75 -16.17
N ALA A 376 -12.53 0.46 -15.59
CA ALA A 376 -12.88 0.66 -14.19
C ALA A 376 -14.27 0.12 -13.81
N ASN A 377 -14.35 -0.55 -12.66
CA ASN A 377 -15.59 -1.05 -12.11
C ASN A 377 -16.56 0.10 -11.80
N GLY A 378 -17.83 -0.10 -12.15
CA GLY A 378 -18.94 0.75 -11.73
C GLY A 378 -19.62 0.21 -10.48
N TYR A 379 -19.83 1.07 -9.49
CA TYR A 379 -20.56 0.73 -8.27
C TYR A 379 -21.87 1.50 -8.19
N LYS A 380 -22.88 0.87 -7.58
CA LYS A 380 -24.18 1.49 -7.37
C LYS A 380 -24.05 2.72 -6.46
N ASN A 381 -23.31 2.60 -5.36
CA ASN A 381 -22.98 3.71 -4.47
C ASN A 381 -21.52 3.62 -3.98
N VAL A 382 -21.02 4.73 -3.42
CA VAL A 382 -19.68 4.82 -2.80
C VAL A 382 -19.48 3.80 -1.68
N SER A 383 -20.53 3.51 -0.90
CA SER A 383 -20.46 2.48 0.15
C SER A 383 -20.12 1.10 -0.43
N ASP A 384 -20.55 0.80 -1.65
CA ASP A 384 -20.31 -0.49 -2.29
C ASP A 384 -18.85 -0.61 -2.75
N SER A 385 -18.23 0.48 -3.23
CA SER A 385 -16.80 0.48 -3.55
C SER A 385 -15.93 0.32 -2.30
N ILE A 386 -16.29 0.97 -1.19
CA ILE A 386 -15.60 0.86 0.10
C ILE A 386 -15.69 -0.57 0.64
N LYS A 387 -16.89 -1.16 0.60
CA LYS A 387 -17.10 -2.55 0.98
C LYS A 387 -16.26 -3.50 0.13
N TYR A 388 -16.30 -3.33 -1.19
CA TYR A 388 -15.57 -4.19 -2.11
C TYR A 388 -14.05 -4.09 -1.89
N HIS A 389 -13.53 -2.89 -1.64
CA HIS A 389 -12.11 -2.71 -1.30
C HIS A 389 -11.74 -3.47 -0.03
N ALA A 390 -12.51 -3.28 1.05
CA ALA A 390 -12.26 -3.91 2.34
C ALA A 390 -12.31 -5.44 2.25
N GLU A 391 -13.32 -5.99 1.57
CA GLU A 391 -13.53 -7.43 1.47
C GLU A 391 -12.57 -8.10 0.49
N VAL A 392 -12.46 -7.58 -0.74
CA VAL A 392 -11.81 -8.31 -1.84
C VAL A 392 -10.35 -7.95 -1.99
N TYR A 393 -10.01 -6.68 -1.87
CA TYR A 393 -8.62 -6.24 -2.05
C TYR A 393 -7.83 -6.37 -0.76
N VAL A 394 -8.37 -5.90 0.37
CA VAL A 394 -7.65 -5.95 1.64
C VAL A 394 -7.77 -7.36 2.24
N ASP A 395 -8.94 -7.71 2.78
CA ASP A 395 -9.14 -8.92 3.58
C ASP A 395 -8.80 -10.22 2.83
N LYS A 396 -9.37 -10.41 1.64
CA LYS A 396 -9.19 -11.63 0.83
C LYS A 396 -8.07 -11.55 -0.21
N GLY A 397 -7.30 -10.47 -0.20
CA GLY A 397 -6.26 -10.20 -1.19
C GLY A 397 -4.92 -9.95 -0.52
N TYR A 398 -4.58 -8.68 -0.34
CA TYR A 398 -3.28 -8.26 0.20
C TYR A 398 -3.00 -8.75 1.63
N LEU A 399 -4.03 -9.18 2.38
CA LEU A 399 -3.86 -9.78 3.70
C LEU A 399 -3.91 -11.30 3.71
N ASP A 400 -4.15 -11.96 2.57
CA ASP A 400 -4.10 -13.42 2.46
C ASP A 400 -2.66 -13.87 2.13
N PRO A 401 -1.97 -14.60 3.03
CA PRO A 401 -0.65 -15.13 2.77
C PRO A 401 -0.53 -16.05 1.54
N ALA A 402 -1.65 -16.57 1.03
CA ALA A 402 -1.68 -17.38 -0.19
C ALA A 402 -1.84 -16.55 -1.49
N ASP A 403 -2.18 -15.26 -1.40
CA ASP A 403 -2.38 -14.40 -2.57
C ASP A 403 -1.03 -14.00 -3.18
N TRP A 404 -0.89 -14.09 -4.51
CA TRP A 404 0.36 -13.78 -5.19
C TRP A 404 0.84 -12.33 -4.96
N ARG A 405 -0.07 -11.41 -4.61
CA ARG A 405 0.19 -10.00 -4.27
C ARG A 405 0.64 -9.80 -2.83
N TYR A 406 0.68 -10.86 -2.01
CA TYR A 406 1.03 -10.78 -0.60
C TYR A 406 2.52 -10.49 -0.41
N PHE A 407 2.82 -9.33 0.17
CA PHE A 407 4.15 -8.91 0.61
C PHE A 407 4.09 -8.35 2.04
N GLY A 408 3.10 -8.76 2.82
CA GLY A 408 2.85 -8.28 4.18
C GLY A 408 1.60 -7.40 4.28
N PRO A 409 1.06 -7.24 5.51
CA PRO A 409 -0.31 -6.78 5.74
C PRO A 409 -0.46 -5.25 5.82
N HIS A 410 0.56 -4.48 5.42
CA HIS A 410 0.70 -3.03 5.61
C HIS A 410 0.77 -2.29 4.27
N LEU A 411 0.65 -0.95 4.31
CA LEU A 411 0.76 -0.11 3.10
C LEU A 411 2.13 -0.26 2.43
N GLY A 412 3.19 -0.12 3.23
CA GLY A 412 4.56 -0.43 2.86
C GLY A 412 5.21 0.47 1.81
N ASP A 413 6.18 -0.10 1.11
CA ASP A 413 7.08 0.54 0.15
C ASP A 413 7.37 -0.43 -1.02
N LYS A 414 8.45 -0.22 -1.78
CA LYS A 414 8.81 -1.10 -2.89
C LYS A 414 9.54 -2.38 -2.46
N ALA A 415 9.85 -2.53 -1.17
CA ALA A 415 10.44 -3.73 -0.59
C ALA A 415 9.41 -4.61 0.14
N SER A 416 8.29 -4.05 0.62
CA SER A 416 7.25 -4.79 1.35
C SER A 416 5.88 -4.11 1.35
N GLY A 417 4.84 -4.86 1.70
CA GLY A 417 3.47 -4.38 1.82
C GLY A 417 2.75 -4.25 0.49
N MET A 418 1.59 -3.60 0.52
CA MET A 418 0.71 -3.46 -0.64
C MET A 418 1.39 -2.75 -1.81
N ASN A 419 2.24 -1.75 -1.56
CA ASN A 419 2.88 -0.93 -2.58
C ASN A 419 3.79 -1.71 -3.55
N VAL A 420 4.25 -2.91 -3.18
CA VAL A 420 5.02 -3.79 -4.08
C VAL A 420 4.22 -4.13 -5.34
N LYS A 421 2.91 -4.35 -5.21
CA LYS A 421 2.03 -4.80 -6.31
C LYS A 421 0.84 -3.89 -6.59
N TYR A 422 0.58 -2.88 -5.76
CA TYR A 422 -0.61 -2.03 -5.88
C TYR A 422 -0.42 -0.81 -6.79
N ALA A 423 0.72 -0.13 -6.72
CA ALA A 423 0.93 1.16 -7.37
C ALA A 423 2.30 1.27 -8.02
N SER A 424 2.43 2.03 -9.11
CA SER A 424 3.72 2.36 -9.74
C SER A 424 4.47 3.47 -9.00
N ASP A 425 3.79 4.26 -8.17
CA ASP A 425 4.40 5.29 -7.31
C ASP A 425 5.19 4.64 -6.16
N PRO A 426 6.52 4.80 -6.10
CA PRO A 426 7.34 4.17 -5.07
C PRO A 426 7.02 4.68 -3.65
N TYR A 427 6.40 5.85 -3.51
CA TYR A 427 6.04 6.46 -2.23
C TYR A 427 4.52 6.50 -2.00
N TRP A 428 3.74 5.67 -2.70
CA TRP A 428 2.29 5.55 -2.52
C TRP A 428 1.89 5.25 -1.06
N GLY A 429 2.60 4.33 -0.41
CA GLY A 429 2.30 3.91 0.96
C GLY A 429 2.53 5.04 1.97
N GLU A 430 3.55 5.86 1.77
CA GLU A 430 3.82 7.06 2.56
C GLU A 430 2.69 8.11 2.43
N LYS A 431 2.17 8.32 1.21
CA LYS A 431 1.06 9.25 0.95
C LYS A 431 -0.23 8.81 1.65
N ALA A 432 -0.55 7.52 1.58
CA ALA A 432 -1.71 6.96 2.28
C ALA A 432 -1.53 7.04 3.80
N ALA A 433 -0.35 6.69 4.31
CA ALA A 433 -0.02 6.75 5.74
C ALA A 433 -0.12 8.18 6.31
N ALA A 434 0.35 9.19 5.55
CA ALA A 434 0.32 10.59 5.96
C ALA A 434 -1.10 11.08 6.33
N GLN A 435 -2.14 10.58 5.67
CA GLN A 435 -3.52 10.96 5.98
C GLN A 435 -3.94 10.54 7.40
N SER A 436 -3.40 9.45 7.93
CA SER A 436 -3.65 9.05 9.33
C SER A 436 -3.02 10.03 10.32
N TYR A 437 -1.82 10.56 10.04
CA TYR A 437 -1.23 11.63 10.86
C TYR A 437 -2.02 12.94 10.79
N TYR A 438 -2.54 13.32 9.62
CA TYR A 438 -3.42 14.50 9.53
C TYR A 438 -4.75 14.30 10.26
N LEU A 439 -5.27 13.07 10.32
CA LEU A 439 -6.43 12.75 11.16
C LEU A 439 -6.10 12.97 12.64
N GLU A 440 -4.96 12.49 13.14
CA GLU A 440 -4.50 12.75 14.52
C GLU A 440 -4.45 14.25 14.83
N ILE A 441 -3.80 15.02 13.96
CA ILE A 441 -3.68 16.48 14.09
C ILE A 441 -5.07 17.13 14.16
N SER A 442 -5.99 16.72 13.29
CA SER A 442 -7.31 17.34 13.17
C SER A 442 -8.30 16.95 14.28
N SER A 443 -8.15 15.76 14.87
CA SER A 443 -9.05 15.23 15.90
C SER A 443 -8.47 15.30 17.31
N GLY A 444 -7.16 15.52 17.46
CA GLY A 444 -6.43 15.45 18.73
C GLY A 444 -6.31 14.04 19.30
N LYS A 445 -6.47 13.00 18.47
CA LYS A 445 -6.32 11.59 18.88
C LYS A 445 -4.90 11.11 18.61
N ASP A 446 -4.49 10.06 19.30
CA ASP A 446 -3.18 9.43 19.15
C ASP A 446 -3.36 7.92 18.93
N ASP A 447 -3.45 7.56 17.65
CA ASP A 447 -3.51 6.16 17.22
C ASP A 447 -2.11 5.60 16.93
N SER A 448 -1.14 6.49 16.67
CA SER A 448 0.25 6.17 16.36
C SER A 448 1.04 5.59 17.54
N SER A 449 0.46 5.66 18.73
CA SER A 449 0.97 5.00 19.93
C SER A 449 0.11 3.83 20.40
N LYS A 450 -0.92 3.41 19.66
CA LYS A 450 -1.90 2.42 20.16
C LYS A 450 -1.37 0.99 20.22
N TYR A 451 -0.76 0.53 19.13
CA TYR A 451 -0.29 -0.85 18.97
C TYR A 451 1.22 -0.99 19.16
N THR A 452 1.64 -2.10 19.76
CA THR A 452 3.05 -2.52 19.79
C THR A 452 3.41 -3.09 18.43
N LEU A 453 4.38 -2.48 17.75
CA LEU A 453 4.87 -2.91 16.45
C LEU A 453 6.24 -3.55 16.57
N GLY A 454 6.38 -4.71 15.93
CA GLY A 454 7.66 -5.36 15.70
C GLY A 454 7.94 -5.46 14.20
N ILE A 455 9.21 -5.54 13.84
CA ILE A 455 9.67 -5.79 12.46
C ILE A 455 10.52 -7.06 12.46
N ALA A 456 10.41 -7.88 11.42
CA ALA A 456 11.28 -9.04 11.24
C ALA A 456 12.77 -8.66 11.34
N ALA A 457 13.53 -9.39 12.12
CA ALA A 457 14.98 -9.20 12.28
C ALA A 457 15.79 -9.80 11.11
N THR A 458 15.12 -10.51 10.20
CA THR A 458 15.70 -11.17 9.04
C THR A 458 14.77 -11.02 7.84
N ASN A 459 15.33 -11.12 6.63
CA ASN A 459 14.55 -11.20 5.41
C ASN A 459 14.06 -12.62 5.13
N SER A 460 14.54 -13.65 5.84
CA SER A 460 14.04 -15.01 5.65
C SER A 460 12.58 -15.13 6.11
N PRO A 461 11.73 -15.91 5.42
CA PRO A 461 10.37 -16.18 5.88
C PRO A 461 10.34 -16.73 7.30
N ILE A 462 9.45 -16.19 8.13
CA ILE A 462 9.26 -16.60 9.52
C ILE A 462 7.98 -17.45 9.60
N ASN A 463 8.06 -18.59 10.29
CA ASN A 463 6.90 -19.43 10.55
C ASN A 463 6.02 -18.80 11.64
N ILE A 464 4.75 -18.61 11.34
CA ILE A 464 3.72 -18.22 12.31
C ILE A 464 3.08 -19.49 12.83
N ARG A 465 3.15 -19.71 14.15
CA ARG A 465 2.80 -21.00 14.76
C ARG A 465 1.56 -20.90 15.61
N LYS A 466 0.83 -22.02 15.69
CA LYS A 466 -0.36 -22.12 16.54
C LYS A 466 -0.02 -22.05 18.03
N GLU A 467 1.12 -22.63 18.43
CA GLU A 467 1.61 -22.66 19.81
C GLU A 467 3.06 -22.13 19.91
N ALA A 468 3.47 -21.74 21.12
CA ALA A 468 4.80 -21.21 21.43
C ALA A 468 5.92 -22.28 21.47
N THR A 469 6.00 -23.09 20.41
CA THR A 469 6.99 -24.15 20.22
C THR A 469 7.27 -24.36 18.74
N THR A 470 8.51 -24.70 18.40
CA THR A 470 8.91 -25.02 17.03
C THR A 470 8.35 -26.36 16.54
N SER A 471 7.86 -27.20 17.46
CA SER A 471 7.22 -28.49 17.15
C SER A 471 5.76 -28.36 16.71
N SER A 472 5.12 -27.21 16.96
CA SER A 472 3.80 -26.91 16.40
C SER A 472 3.93 -26.63 14.92
N ASP A 473 3.01 -27.15 14.11
CA ASP A 473 2.90 -26.80 12.70
C ASP A 473 2.79 -25.28 12.52
N ALA A 474 3.40 -24.79 11.45
CA ALA A 474 3.23 -23.42 11.00
C ALA A 474 1.84 -23.28 10.38
N ILE A 475 1.09 -22.28 10.82
CA ILE A 475 -0.19 -21.90 10.21
C ILE A 475 0.08 -21.35 8.80
N TYR A 476 1.06 -20.44 8.70
CA TYR A 476 1.58 -19.87 7.46
C TYR A 476 2.99 -19.28 7.71
N THR A 477 3.58 -18.69 6.68
CA THR A 477 4.89 -18.05 6.73
C THR A 477 4.83 -16.60 6.24
N THR A 478 5.74 -15.75 6.72
CA THR A 478 5.83 -14.34 6.29
C THR A 478 6.54 -14.13 4.95
N GLY A 479 6.63 -15.16 4.12
CA GLY A 479 7.14 -15.03 2.76
C GLY A 479 6.04 -14.59 1.80
N ASN A 480 6.41 -14.14 0.61
CA ASN A 480 5.45 -13.70 -0.39
C ASN A 480 4.56 -14.85 -0.90
N GLY A 481 3.34 -14.53 -1.34
CA GLY A 481 2.39 -15.57 -1.75
C GLY A 481 2.72 -16.26 -3.09
N SER A 482 3.63 -15.70 -3.89
CA SER A 482 4.06 -16.28 -5.18
C SER A 482 5.08 -17.42 -5.05
N GLY A 483 5.71 -17.62 -3.87
CA GLY A 483 6.76 -18.63 -3.73
C GLY A 483 7.46 -18.66 -2.37
N ASN A 484 6.82 -18.16 -1.32
CA ASN A 484 7.36 -18.07 0.03
C ASN A 484 8.76 -17.42 0.09
N THR A 485 9.00 -16.41 -0.76
CA THR A 485 10.26 -15.67 -0.77
C THR A 485 10.26 -14.64 0.34
N GLY A 486 11.41 -14.41 0.94
CA GLY A 486 11.59 -13.44 2.01
C GLY A 486 11.06 -12.04 1.71
N VAL A 487 10.44 -11.40 2.69
CA VAL A 487 9.96 -10.02 2.60
C VAL A 487 10.77 -9.14 3.55
N THR A 488 11.38 -8.09 3.03
CA THR A 488 12.20 -7.15 3.81
C THR A 488 11.32 -6.34 4.75
N GLY A 489 11.69 -6.18 6.02
CA GLY A 489 10.98 -5.27 6.92
C GLY A 489 9.54 -5.68 7.27
N PHE A 490 9.22 -6.97 7.20
CA PHE A 490 7.86 -7.49 7.47
C PHE A 490 7.39 -7.09 8.89
N PRO A 491 6.23 -6.41 9.04
CA PRO A 491 5.75 -5.94 10.33
C PRO A 491 4.85 -6.94 11.06
N PHE A 492 4.80 -6.80 12.39
CA PHE A 492 3.98 -7.59 13.30
C PHE A 492 3.24 -6.69 14.28
N VAL A 493 1.97 -7.01 14.52
CA VAL A 493 1.19 -6.44 15.62
C VAL A 493 1.27 -7.38 16.82
N ILE A 494 2.03 -6.98 17.82
CA ILE A 494 2.24 -7.77 19.05
C ILE A 494 1.12 -7.45 20.04
N ILE A 495 0.41 -8.50 20.47
CA ILE A 495 -0.74 -8.41 21.38
C ILE A 495 -0.50 -9.09 22.73
N GLY A 496 0.66 -9.71 22.93
CA GLY A 496 1.05 -10.30 24.20
C GLY A 496 2.37 -11.05 24.13
N GLU A 497 2.82 -11.51 25.28
CA GLU A 497 4.04 -12.31 25.45
C GLU A 497 3.70 -13.58 26.26
N VAL A 498 4.30 -14.70 25.86
CA VAL A 498 4.20 -15.98 26.58
C VAL A 498 5.58 -16.63 26.67
N THR A 499 5.78 -17.49 27.66
CA THR A 499 6.97 -18.34 27.75
C THR A 499 6.75 -19.62 26.96
N GLY A 500 7.71 -20.00 26.13
CA GLY A 500 7.67 -21.20 25.30
C GLY A 500 9.02 -21.87 25.15
N GLU A 501 9.16 -22.67 24.10
CA GLU A 501 10.43 -23.33 23.74
C GLU A 501 11.54 -22.32 23.49
N SER A 502 12.78 -22.63 23.90
CA SER A 502 13.93 -21.75 23.65
C SER A 502 14.34 -21.79 22.18
N VAL A 503 14.31 -20.64 21.52
CA VAL A 503 14.84 -20.46 20.16
C VAL A 503 15.93 -19.41 20.23
N ASN A 504 17.13 -19.74 19.73
CA ASN A 504 18.32 -18.87 19.82
C ASN A 504 18.62 -18.38 21.24
N GLY A 505 18.35 -19.22 22.26
CA GLY A 505 18.53 -18.87 23.67
C GLY A 505 17.43 -17.98 24.26
N ASN A 506 16.35 -17.70 23.53
CA ASN A 506 15.24 -16.87 23.97
C ASN A 506 13.95 -17.71 24.14
N THR A 507 13.37 -17.71 25.34
CA THR A 507 12.13 -18.42 25.67
C THR A 507 10.88 -17.56 25.56
N THR A 508 11.02 -16.26 25.27
CA THR A 508 9.89 -15.35 25.04
C THR A 508 9.33 -15.58 23.64
N TRP A 509 8.02 -15.76 23.55
CA TRP A 509 7.27 -15.77 22.30
C TRP A 509 6.25 -14.64 22.30
N TYR A 510 6.18 -13.92 21.19
CA TYR A 510 5.15 -12.92 20.96
C TYR A 510 3.88 -13.61 20.47
N LYS A 511 2.76 -13.29 21.12
CA LYS A 511 1.41 -13.50 20.57
C LYS A 511 1.15 -12.37 19.58
N ILE A 512 0.84 -12.70 18.34
CA ILE A 512 0.63 -11.72 17.24
C ILE A 512 -0.74 -11.92 16.61
N GLN A 513 -1.35 -10.85 16.09
CA GLN A 513 -2.50 -10.95 15.18
C GLN A 513 -2.05 -11.62 13.89
N THR A 514 -2.78 -12.61 13.38
CA THR A 514 -2.44 -13.23 12.09
C THR A 514 -2.88 -12.36 10.93
N ASP A 515 -2.26 -12.54 9.77
CA ASP A 515 -2.57 -11.72 8.59
C ASP A 515 -3.85 -12.19 7.91
N GLY A 516 -4.08 -13.51 7.87
CA GLY A 516 -5.33 -14.12 7.41
C GLY A 516 -6.19 -14.70 8.55
N SER A 517 -7.47 -14.92 8.25
CA SER A 517 -8.41 -15.61 9.14
C SER A 517 -8.07 -17.09 9.30
N LEU A 518 -8.31 -17.65 10.49
CA LEU A 518 -7.95 -19.03 10.81
C LEU A 518 -9.17 -19.96 10.83
N ASN A 519 -8.95 -21.23 10.50
CA ASN A 519 -9.93 -22.29 10.74
C ASN A 519 -10.21 -22.47 12.25
N ALA A 520 -11.26 -23.20 12.60
CA ALA A 520 -11.77 -23.27 13.99
C ALA A 520 -10.75 -23.81 15.02
N ASP A 521 -9.79 -24.62 14.58
CA ASP A 521 -8.73 -25.20 15.40
C ASP A 521 -7.40 -24.43 15.32
N ARG A 522 -7.35 -23.31 14.58
CA ARG A 522 -6.16 -22.45 14.38
C ARG A 522 -4.95 -23.19 13.83
N THR A 523 -5.18 -24.18 12.96
CA THR A 523 -4.13 -24.98 12.32
C THR A 523 -3.82 -24.52 10.90
N ASN A 524 -4.72 -23.79 10.25
CA ASN A 524 -4.54 -23.31 8.88
C ASN A 524 -5.35 -22.04 8.61
N LEU A 525 -5.06 -21.40 7.49
CA LEU A 525 -5.83 -20.26 6.98
C LEU A 525 -7.21 -20.73 6.47
N ASP A 526 -8.23 -19.90 6.68
CA ASP A 526 -9.57 -20.07 6.12
C ASP A 526 -10.13 -18.72 5.66
N ILE A 527 -9.82 -18.35 4.42
CA ILE A 527 -10.22 -17.09 3.80
C ILE A 527 -11.74 -16.90 3.64
N LYS A 528 -12.54 -17.96 3.86
CA LYS A 528 -14.00 -17.87 3.81
C LYS A 528 -14.59 -17.38 5.12
N ARG A 529 -13.85 -17.48 6.22
CA ARG A 529 -14.28 -16.98 7.52
C ARG A 529 -14.04 -15.48 7.63
N THR A 530 -14.92 -14.83 8.39
CA THR A 530 -14.68 -13.47 8.86
C THR A 530 -13.60 -13.46 9.92
N TYR A 531 -12.67 -12.52 9.83
CA TYR A 531 -11.59 -12.35 10.78
C TYR A 531 -12.10 -11.98 12.18
N ASP A 532 -11.58 -12.65 13.21
CA ASP A 532 -11.91 -12.44 14.61
C ASP A 532 -10.65 -12.12 15.43
N PHE A 533 -10.52 -10.85 15.86
CA PHE A 533 -9.39 -10.35 16.66
C PHE A 533 -9.12 -11.12 17.98
N THR A 534 -10.10 -11.84 18.51
CA THR A 534 -9.95 -12.62 19.74
C THR A 534 -9.46 -14.05 19.49
N HIS A 535 -9.67 -14.55 18.27
CA HIS A 535 -9.39 -15.92 17.85
C HIS A 535 -8.18 -16.01 16.91
N ASP A 536 -8.09 -15.12 15.94
CA ASP A 536 -7.10 -15.12 14.86
C ASP A 536 -5.77 -14.54 15.35
N TYR A 537 -5.04 -15.37 16.07
CA TYR A 537 -3.71 -15.06 16.56
C TYR A 537 -2.78 -16.27 16.44
N GLY A 538 -1.49 -15.98 16.30
CA GLY A 538 -0.41 -16.94 16.26
C GLY A 538 0.75 -16.54 17.17
N TYR A 539 1.83 -17.33 17.12
CA TYR A 539 3.03 -17.11 17.91
C TYR A 539 4.28 -17.08 17.04
N VAL A 540 5.20 -16.19 17.41
CA VAL A 540 6.53 -16.05 16.84
C VAL A 540 7.54 -15.84 17.97
N ASN A 541 8.71 -16.47 17.90
CA ASN A 541 9.72 -16.30 18.95
C ASN A 541 10.32 -14.89 18.91
N ALA A 542 10.52 -14.28 20.08
CA ALA A 542 10.98 -12.90 20.20
C ALA A 542 12.38 -12.66 19.63
N SER A 543 13.24 -13.68 19.54
CA SER A 543 14.57 -13.54 18.92
C SER A 543 14.53 -13.20 17.42
N LEU A 544 13.38 -13.34 16.77
CA LEU A 544 13.20 -13.08 15.35
C LEU A 544 12.61 -11.70 15.05
N ILE A 545 12.23 -10.92 16.07
CA ILE A 545 11.48 -9.67 15.93
C ILE A 545 12.18 -8.54 16.66
N ASN A 546 12.39 -7.42 15.98
CA ASN A 546 12.81 -6.17 16.59
C ASN A 546 11.57 -5.33 16.94
N VAL A 547 11.31 -5.12 18.23
CA VAL A 547 10.22 -4.21 18.66
C VAL A 547 10.65 -2.77 18.40
N ILE A 548 9.90 -2.07 17.54
CA ILE A 548 10.20 -0.70 17.09
C ILE A 548 9.33 0.36 17.78
N GLN A 549 8.14 -0.03 18.25
CA GLN A 549 7.21 0.85 18.95
C GLN A 549 6.48 0.02 20.02
N LYS A 550 6.38 0.54 21.24
CA LYS A 550 5.51 -0.03 22.28
C LYS A 550 4.19 0.71 22.30
N GLY A 551 3.09 -0.05 22.22
CA GLY A 551 1.74 0.51 22.25
C GLY A 551 1.28 0.83 23.67
N ASN A 552 0.42 1.83 23.81
CA ASN A 552 -0.21 2.22 25.07
C ASN A 552 -1.24 1.18 25.57
N ASN A 553 -1.74 0.31 24.68
CA ASN A 553 -2.54 -0.86 25.07
C ASN A 553 -1.70 -2.03 25.62
N SER A 554 -0.37 -1.88 25.73
CA SER A 554 0.51 -2.86 26.35
C SER A 554 0.49 -2.74 27.89
N THR A 555 -0.68 -2.66 28.50
CA THR A 555 -0.82 -3.03 29.91
C THR A 555 -0.88 -4.54 29.98
N THR A 556 0.13 -5.12 30.61
CA THR A 556 0.09 -6.43 31.25
C THR A 556 -1.10 -6.48 32.20
N ASP A 557 -2.28 -6.80 31.69
CA ASP A 557 -3.44 -7.13 32.51
C ASP A 557 -4.10 -8.38 31.92
N ASN A 558 -3.59 -9.54 32.38
CA ASN A 558 -4.20 -10.85 32.17
C ASN A 558 -5.47 -10.98 33.03
N THR A 559 -6.39 -10.05 32.88
CA THR A 559 -7.78 -10.19 33.30
C THR A 559 -8.65 -9.91 32.09
N PRO A 560 -9.48 -10.86 31.63
CA PRO A 560 -10.48 -10.57 30.62
C PRO A 560 -11.37 -9.49 31.20
N ALA A 561 -11.32 -8.28 30.63
CA ALA A 561 -12.38 -7.32 30.86
C ALA A 561 -13.71 -8.02 30.54
N PRO A 562 -14.72 -7.96 31.43
CA PRO A 562 -16.00 -8.59 31.16
C PRO A 562 -16.53 -8.01 29.85
N SER A 563 -16.73 -8.92 28.90
CA SER A 563 -17.24 -8.65 27.56
C SER A 563 -18.47 -7.73 27.65
N PRO A 564 -18.47 -6.54 27.01
CA PRO A 564 -19.73 -5.93 26.65
C PRO A 564 -20.38 -6.89 25.65
N SER A 565 -21.44 -7.56 26.10
CA SER A 565 -22.37 -8.30 25.24
C SER A 565 -22.58 -7.52 23.94
N PRO A 566 -22.45 -8.13 22.76
CA PRO A 566 -22.67 -7.42 21.51
C PRO A 566 -24.08 -6.83 21.53
N GLU A 567 -24.19 -5.50 21.49
CA GLU A 567 -25.45 -4.90 21.12
C GLU A 567 -25.75 -5.33 19.68
N PRO A 568 -26.91 -5.93 19.42
CA PRO A 568 -27.23 -6.44 18.10
C PRO A 568 -27.26 -5.31 17.08
N ILE A 569 -26.76 -5.61 15.88
CA ILE A 569 -26.96 -4.85 14.65
C ILE A 569 -28.43 -4.39 14.61
N PRO A 570 -28.73 -3.11 14.34
CA PRO A 570 -30.12 -2.67 14.25
C PRO A 570 -30.85 -3.52 13.20
N SER A 571 -31.77 -4.37 13.65
CA SER A 571 -32.48 -5.36 12.82
C SER A 571 -33.56 -4.74 11.94
N TYR A 572 -33.61 -3.39 11.88
CA TYR A 572 -34.75 -2.64 11.36
C TYR A 572 -34.39 -1.79 10.15
N LYS A 573 -35.33 -1.76 9.21
CA LYS A 573 -35.29 -0.91 8.03
C LYS A 573 -35.96 0.43 8.37
N MET A 574 -35.32 1.54 8.00
CA MET A 574 -35.87 2.88 8.26
C MET A 574 -37.21 3.06 7.53
N GLY A 575 -38.25 3.49 8.26
CA GLY A 575 -39.62 3.61 7.77
C GLY A 575 -40.47 2.33 7.84
N ASP A 576 -39.87 1.18 8.11
CA ASP A 576 -40.57 -0.10 8.35
C ASP A 576 -40.78 -0.26 9.86
N VAL A 577 -41.92 0.24 10.32
CA VAL A 577 -42.24 0.37 11.75
C VAL A 577 -42.86 -0.92 12.28
N ASN A 578 -43.45 -1.74 11.41
CA ASN A 578 -44.02 -3.02 11.77
C ASN A 578 -43.05 -4.21 11.65
N GLY A 579 -41.88 -4.03 11.03
CA GLY A 579 -40.83 -5.02 10.89
C GLY A 579 -41.11 -6.08 9.81
N ASP A 580 -41.99 -5.79 8.84
CA ASP A 580 -42.39 -6.75 7.80
C ASP A 580 -41.49 -6.73 6.54
N GLY A 581 -40.45 -5.88 6.56
CA GLY A 581 -39.49 -5.68 5.48
C GLY A 581 -39.93 -4.64 4.43
N LYS A 582 -41.16 -4.11 4.51
CA LYS A 582 -41.75 -3.19 3.54
C LYS A 582 -42.19 -1.89 4.21
N ILE A 583 -42.23 -0.81 3.44
CA ILE A 583 -42.72 0.49 3.92
C ILE A 583 -44.09 0.69 3.28
N THR A 584 -45.14 0.56 4.08
CA THR A 584 -46.53 0.52 3.61
C THR A 584 -47.44 1.47 4.41
N PRO A 585 -48.70 1.69 3.98
CA PRO A 585 -49.67 2.43 4.79
C PRO A 585 -49.88 1.86 6.20
N ALA A 586 -49.52 0.60 6.48
CA ALA A 586 -49.58 0.03 7.82
C ALA A 586 -48.55 0.68 8.78
N ASP A 587 -47.33 0.97 8.30
CA ASP A 587 -46.28 1.66 9.06
C ASP A 587 -46.67 3.10 9.36
N TYR A 588 -47.20 3.77 8.34
CA TYR A 588 -47.78 5.10 8.43
C TYR A 588 -48.88 5.21 9.51
N VAL A 589 -49.75 4.21 9.62
CA VAL A 589 -50.80 4.17 10.67
C VAL A 589 -50.19 3.94 12.06
N LYS A 590 -49.14 3.13 12.20
CA LYS A 590 -48.46 2.91 13.48
C LYS A 590 -47.80 4.18 14.02
N VAL A 591 -47.13 4.95 13.17
CA VAL A 591 -46.55 6.25 13.55
C VAL A 591 -47.63 7.26 13.93
N LYS A 592 -48.75 7.31 13.18
CA LYS A 592 -49.90 8.14 13.54
C LYS A 592 -50.44 7.81 14.93
N ASN A 593 -50.63 6.52 15.23
CA ASN A 593 -51.20 6.09 16.51
C ASN A 593 -50.25 6.36 17.69
N HIS A 594 -48.93 6.35 17.44
CA HIS A 594 -47.92 6.81 18.40
C HIS A 594 -48.03 8.29 18.72
N ILE A 595 -48.09 9.13 17.69
CA ILE A 595 -48.23 10.57 17.83
C ILE A 595 -49.54 10.93 18.54
N MET A 596 -50.63 10.19 18.25
CA MET A 596 -51.94 10.39 18.87
C MET A 596 -52.08 9.78 20.28
N GLY A 597 -51.03 9.17 20.83
CA GLY A 597 -51.07 8.52 22.15
C GLY A 597 -51.97 7.28 22.25
N LYS A 598 -52.42 6.73 21.11
CA LYS A 598 -53.29 5.54 21.06
C LYS A 598 -52.52 4.23 21.21
N SER A 599 -51.25 4.21 20.82
CA SER A 599 -50.36 3.06 20.99
C SER A 599 -48.91 3.51 21.03
N LYS A 600 -48.08 3.02 21.95
CA LYS A 600 -46.68 3.44 22.06
C LYS A 600 -45.77 2.55 21.21
N LEU A 601 -44.92 3.15 20.39
CA LEU A 601 -43.81 2.47 19.72
C LEU A 601 -42.63 2.39 20.68
N THR A 602 -41.90 1.30 20.61
CA THR A 602 -40.73 1.01 21.47
C THR A 602 -39.68 0.26 20.67
N GLY A 603 -38.42 0.31 21.12
CA GLY A 603 -37.34 -0.46 20.50
C GLY A 603 -37.11 -0.11 19.03
N ASP A 604 -36.89 -1.13 18.21
CA ASP A 604 -36.57 -1.01 16.79
C ASP A 604 -37.67 -0.29 15.99
N SER A 605 -38.95 -0.50 16.30
CA SER A 605 -40.06 0.24 15.69
C SER A 605 -40.04 1.73 15.99
N LEU A 606 -39.54 2.14 17.16
CA LEU A 606 -39.39 3.56 17.51
C LEU A 606 -38.24 4.18 16.70
N LYS A 607 -37.12 3.46 16.57
CA LYS A 607 -35.97 3.92 15.80
C LYS A 607 -36.27 3.95 14.29
N ALA A 608 -37.04 3.01 13.78
CA ALA A 608 -37.50 2.98 12.38
C ALA A 608 -38.49 4.10 12.06
N ALA A 609 -39.22 4.60 13.07
CA ALA A 609 -40.19 5.67 12.91
C ALA A 609 -39.53 7.07 12.85
N ASP A 610 -38.32 7.24 13.37
CA ASP A 610 -37.58 8.52 13.38
C ASP A 610 -36.89 8.77 12.02
N MET A 611 -37.68 9.10 11.01
CA MET A 611 -37.23 9.27 9.63
C MET A 611 -36.36 10.50 9.41
N ASN A 612 -36.32 11.44 10.35
CA ASN A 612 -35.49 12.63 10.28
C ASN A 612 -34.25 12.58 11.22
N LYS A 613 -34.18 11.58 12.11
CA LYS A 613 -33.10 11.34 13.08
C LYS A 613 -32.92 12.46 14.10
N ASP A 614 -34.00 13.15 14.46
CA ASP A 614 -34.00 14.21 15.48
C ASP A 614 -34.24 13.69 16.92
N GLY A 615 -34.44 12.37 17.06
CA GLY A 615 -34.67 11.69 18.32
C GLY A 615 -36.11 11.76 18.82
N LYS A 616 -37.05 12.30 18.03
CA LYS A 616 -38.46 12.45 18.38
C LYS A 616 -39.35 11.94 17.25
N ILE A 617 -40.49 11.33 17.61
CA ILE A 617 -41.48 10.90 16.62
C ILE A 617 -42.56 11.96 16.50
N THR A 618 -42.53 12.70 15.40
CA THR A 618 -43.38 13.86 15.17
C THR A 618 -44.17 13.74 13.86
N PRO A 619 -45.11 14.67 13.58
CA PRO A 619 -45.76 14.74 12.28
C PRO A 619 -44.80 14.89 11.09
N ALA A 620 -43.56 15.36 11.30
CA ALA A 620 -42.56 15.42 10.23
C ALA A 620 -42.14 14.02 9.76
N ASP A 621 -41.95 13.09 10.69
CA ASP A 621 -41.57 11.70 10.40
C ASP A 621 -42.70 10.94 9.73
N TYR A 622 -43.92 11.19 10.20
CA TYR A 622 -45.15 10.72 9.58
C TYR A 622 -45.28 11.14 8.11
N VAL A 623 -44.92 12.39 7.78
CA VAL A 623 -44.92 12.89 6.39
C VAL A 623 -43.81 12.24 5.57
N LYS A 624 -42.63 11.99 6.14
CA LYS A 624 -41.55 11.30 5.43
C LYS A 624 -41.92 9.87 5.05
N ILE A 625 -42.50 9.09 5.97
CA ILE A 625 -43.00 7.73 5.66
C ILE A 625 -44.05 7.80 4.55
N LYS A 626 -44.96 8.77 4.61
CA LYS A 626 -45.96 8.99 3.55
C LYS A 626 -45.32 9.27 2.19
N ASN A 627 -44.34 10.16 2.14
CA ASN A 627 -43.65 10.51 0.89
C ASN A 627 -42.90 9.30 0.32
N THR A 628 -42.27 8.49 1.18
CA THR A 628 -41.64 7.23 0.78
C THR A 628 -42.64 6.26 0.17
N ILE A 629 -43.83 6.09 0.75
CA ILE A 629 -44.91 5.26 0.18
C ILE A 629 -45.41 5.82 -1.15
N MET A 630 -45.44 7.14 -1.30
CA MET A 630 -45.89 7.83 -2.51
C MET A 630 -44.81 7.99 -3.59
N GLY A 631 -43.57 7.54 -3.35
CA GLY A 631 -42.45 7.66 -4.28
C GLY A 631 -42.03 9.11 -4.56
N LYS A 632 -42.15 10.00 -3.58
CA LYS A 632 -41.85 11.44 -3.69
C LYS A 632 -40.60 11.87 -2.96
#